data_AF-A0A7C5IXG6-F1
#
_entry.id   AF-A0A7C5IXG6-F1
#
_cell.length_a   1.000
_cell.length_b   1.000
_cell.length_c   1.000
_cell.angle_alpha   90.00
_cell.angle_beta   90.00
_cell.angle_gamma   90.00
#
_symmetry.space_group_name_H-M   'P 1'
#
loop_
_entity.id
_entity.type
_entity.pdbx_description
1 polymer ?
#
loop_
_entity_poly.entity_id
_entity_poly.type
_entity_poly.pdbx_seq_one_letter_code
_entity_poly.pdbx_strand_id
1 'polypeptide(L)' 'MPRKPIIKVILSKEQHQILKNLARKLGTSESEIMRTAFMEYAKELNMVTEHIHEKPQP' A
#
# COMPACT_ATOMS: atom_id res chain seq x y z
N MET A 1 -10.08 8.12 -17.47
CA MET A 1 -9.95 7.08 -16.43
C MET A 1 -8.88 7.53 -15.43
N PRO A 2 -9.13 7.47 -14.12
CA PRO A 2 -8.14 7.89 -13.12
C PRO A 2 -6.87 7.04 -13.28
N ARG A 3 -5.72 7.69 -13.42
CA ARG A 3 -4.42 7.02 -13.53
C ARG A 3 -4.02 6.49 -12.15
N LYS A 4 -3.90 5.16 -12.01
CA LYS A 4 -3.39 4.57 -10.77
C LYS A 4 -1.90 4.94 -10.63
N PRO A 5 -1.48 5.65 -9.55
CA PRO A 5 -0.08 5.95 -9.34
C PRO A 5 0.71 4.65 -9.13
N ILE A 6 1.88 4.54 -9.77
CA ILE A 6 2.80 3.41 -9.61
C ILE A 6 3.82 3.80 -8.55
N ILE A 7 3.82 3.08 -7.43
CA ILE A 7 4.74 3.30 -6.31
C ILE A 7 5.75 2.15 -6.28
N LYS A 8 7.04 2.46 -6.27
CA LYS A 8 8.11 1.48 -6.06
C LYS A 8 8.37 1.33 -4.56
N VAL A 9 8.31 0.10 -4.06
CA VAL A 9 8.58 -0.22 -2.66
C VAL A 9 9.84 -1.07 -2.57
N ILE A 10 10.71 -0.77 -1.62
CA ILE A 10 11.91 -1.56 -1.34
C ILE A 10 11.54 -2.60 -0.29
N LEU A 11 11.78 -3.87 -0.62
CA LEU A 11 11.54 -5.01 0.27
C LEU A 11 12.82 -5.83 0.40
N SER A 12 13.04 -6.43 1.56
CA SER A 12 14.01 -7.50 1.69
C SER A 12 13.58 -8.72 0.86
N LYS A 13 14.53 -9.63 0.56
CA LYS A 13 14.22 -10.87 -0.17
C LYS A 13 13.15 -11.70 0.54
N GLU A 14 13.23 -11.77 1.87
CA GLU A 14 12.28 -12.52 2.69
C GLU A 14 10.89 -11.88 2.67
N GLN A 15 10.81 -10.56 2.85
CA GLN A 15 9.54 -9.82 2.78
C GLN A 15 8.85 -9.99 1.43
N HIS A 16 9.61 -9.89 0.33
CA HIS A 16 9.06 -10.12 -1.01
C HIS A 16 8.57 -11.56 -1.19
N GLN A 17 9.28 -12.55 -0.63
CA GLN A 17 8.85 -13.95 -0.70
C GLN A 17 7.56 -14.21 0.09
N ILE A 18 7.39 -13.57 1.26
CA ILE A 18 6.15 -13.61 2.04
C ILE A 18 5.01 -13.00 1.23
N LEU A 19 5.21 -11.80 0.68
CA LEU A 19 4.22 -11.10 -0.15
C LEU A 19 3.77 -11.95 -1.34
N LYS A 20 4.72 -12.55 -2.07
CA LYS A 20 4.44 -13.42 -3.22
C LYS A 20 3.65 -14.67 -2.82
N ASN A 21 3.96 -15.26 -1.67
CA ASN A 21 3.24 -16.41 -1.15
C ASN A 21 1.80 -16.04 -0.75
N LEU A 22 1.59 -14.87 -0.15
CA LEU A 22 0.26 -14.36 0.20
C LEU A 22 -0.56 -14.07 -1.06
N ALA A 23 0.03 -13.39 -2.05
CA ALA A 23 -0.60 -13.09 -3.34
C ALA A 23 -1.11 -14.36 -4.03
N ARG A 24 -0.25 -15.40 -4.09
CA ARG A 24 -0.61 -16.70 -4.64
C ARG A 24 -1.74 -17.39 -3.87
N LYS A 25 -1.67 -17.41 -2.53
CA LYS A 25 -2.67 -18.09 -1.68
C LYS A 25 -4.05 -17.41 -1.74
N LEU A 26 -4.07 -16.08 -1.82
CA LEU A 26 -5.29 -15.29 -1.82
C LEU A 26 -5.84 -15.02 -3.23
N GLY A 27 -5.14 -15.46 -4.28
CA GLY A 27 -5.56 -15.26 -5.66
C GLY A 27 -5.63 -13.79 -6.07
N THR A 28 -4.78 -12.94 -5.48
CA THR A 28 -4.77 -11.48 -5.72
C THR A 28 -3.38 -10.98 -6.09
N SER A 29 -3.27 -9.72 -6.50
CA SER A 29 -1.99 -9.11 -6.87
C SER A 29 -1.19 -8.68 -5.64
N GLU A 30 0.14 -8.69 -5.76
CA GLU A 30 1.05 -8.14 -4.75
C GLU A 30 0.73 -6.67 -4.42
N SER A 31 0.37 -5.88 -5.43
CA SER A 31 -0.03 -4.48 -5.26
C SER A 31 -1.30 -4.30 -4.42
N GLU A 32 -2.25 -5.24 -4.52
CA GLU A 32 -3.48 -5.20 -3.72
C GLU A 32 -3.18 -5.50 -2.25
N ILE A 33 -2.36 -6.52 -1.99
CA ILE A 33 -1.94 -6.87 -0.63
C ILE A 33 -1.16 -5.73 0.01
N MET A 34 -0.21 -5.13 -0.73
CA MET A 34 0.54 -3.98 -0.25
C MET A 34 -0.37 -2.78 0.03
N ARG A 35 -1.39 -2.54 -0.79
CA ARG A 35 -2.39 -1.49 -0.53
C ARG A 35 -3.13 -1.75 0.78
N THR A 36 -3.64 -2.96 0.98
CA THR A 36 -4.38 -3.31 2.19
C THR A 36 -3.50 -3.18 3.44
N ALA A 37 -2.28 -3.74 3.40
CA ALA A 37 -1.34 -3.65 4.50
C ALA A 37 -0.95 -2.21 4.82
N PHE A 38 -0.71 -1.38 3.79
CA PHE A 38 -0.40 0.03 3.96
C PHE A 38 -1.56 0.81 4.59
N MET A 39 -2.80 0.58 4.13
CA MET A 39 -3.98 1.24 4.69
C MET A 39 -4.23 0.83 6.13
N GLU A 40 -4.04 -0.45 6.47
CA GLU A 40 -4.21 -0.93 7.84
C GLU A 40 -3.16 -0.32 8.77
N TYR A 41 -1.90 -0.29 8.33
CA TYR A 41 -0.83 0.37 9.06
C TYR A 41 -1.08 1.87 9.26
N ALA A 42 -1.58 2.56 8.23
CA ALA A 42 -1.91 3.98 8.33
C ALA A 42 -3.04 4.25 9.35
N LYS A 43 -4.01 3.33 9.50
CA LYS A 43 -5.03 3.42 10.55
C LYS A 43 -4.43 3.22 11.93
N GLU A 44 -3.56 2.23 12.11
CA GLU A 44 -2.87 1.95 13.39
C GLU A 44 -2.02 3.14 13.84
N LEU A 45 -1.40 3.85 12.89
CA LEU A 45 -0.62 5.05 13.18
C LEU A 45 -1.46 6.32 13.40
N ASN A 46 -2.80 6.25 13.35
CA ASN A 46 -3.71 7.41 13.28
C ASN A 46 -3.40 8.37 12.11
N MET A 47 -2.56 7.99 11.14
CA MET A 47 -2.21 8.84 9.98
C MET A 47 -3.39 9.07 9.04
N VAL A 48 -4.43 8.24 9.09
CA VAL A 48 -5.68 8.46 8.35
C VAL A 48 -6.48 9.65 8.93
N THR A 49 -6.23 10.04 10.19
CA THR A 49 -6.89 11.20 10.82
C THR A 49 -6.16 12.53 10.63
N GLU A 50 -4.90 12.52 10.19
CA GLU A 50 -4.26 13.74 9.74
C GLU A 50 -4.71 14.03 8.31
N HIS A 51 -5.51 15.09 8.20
CA HIS A 51 -5.94 15.70 6.95
C HIS A 51 -4.87 15.53 5.86
N ILE A 52 -5.26 14.89 4.75
CA ILE A 52 -4.63 15.14 3.46
C ILE A 52 -4.71 16.66 3.32
N HIS A 53 -3.64 17.37 3.70
CA HIS A 53 -3.47 18.77 3.37
C HIS A 53 -3.36 18.79 1.86
N GLU A 54 -4.51 18.86 1.20
CA GLU A 54 -4.60 19.40 -0.14
C GLU A 54 -3.84 20.71 -0.07
N LYS A 55 -2.72 20.77 -0.79
CA LYS A 55 -1.98 22.02 -0.94
C LYS A 55 -3.01 23.11 -1.23
N PRO A 56 -2.94 24.29 -0.60
CA PRO A 56 -3.74 25.42 -1.05
C PRO A 56 -3.48 25.56 -2.56
N GLN A 57 -4.52 25.35 -3.36
CA GLN A 57 -4.49 25.68 -4.77
C GLN A 57 -4.20 27.18 -4.87
N PRO A 58 -3.33 27.62 -5.80
CA PRO A 58 -3.08 29.04 -6.00
C PRO A 58 -4.33 29.79 -6.43
#